data_AF-A0A936HUZ0-F1
#
_entry.id   AF-A0A936HUZ0-F1
#
_cell.length_a   1.000
_cell.length_b   1.000
_cell.length_c   1.000
_cell.angle_alpha   90.00
_cell.angle_beta   90.00
_cell.angle_gamma   90.00
#
_symmetry.space_group_name_H-M   'P 1'
#
loop_
_entity.id
_entity.type
_entity.pdbx_description
1 polymer ?
#
loop_
_entity_poly.entity_id
_entity_poly.type
_entity_poly.pdbx_seq_one_letter_code
_entity_poly.pdbx_strand_id
1 'polypeptide(L)'
;MSSTTAATKRALIGLIAGAIAVVAGIWGYQKLDASVHDYDVTITPPVLNADGASSAMLEIRLISRFGNSLNVGVLPHAPTVKIVEGKELVKVIPMGDSLRYRLVAQFQTGDVVVRVNIYGVPAPIEAKLHLTPSLADANRNGYPDVMDLSSQSDRESFRRWFTMIAAGQLTHLDDRWHDRDCAGLLRYCYREALKRHDNAWLASRRYLRDPSIPDVRKYNYPNVPFVGTKVFRAGRREEGIVRQASAAPTQHQQRGVLAEFSEFAEAARLKDNSLAFVGRAASDALPGDVLFYLNDTESDWPYHTMVWLGNGMTIYHTGPDGTNPGIVKKLSLGQLRQHPNPRWHPIEGNPYFLGFYRWRILM
;
A
#
# COMPACT_ATOMS: atom_id res chain seq x y z
N MET A 1 -5.22 23.23 89.57
CA MET A 1 -5.16 23.57 88.13
C MET A 1 -3.95 22.93 87.40
N SER A 2 -3.39 21.80 87.86
CA SER A 2 -2.17 21.21 87.25
C SER A 2 -2.37 19.87 86.50
N SER A 3 -3.57 19.27 86.53
CA SER A 3 -3.81 17.96 85.90
C SER A 3 -4.29 18.05 84.45
N THR A 4 -4.96 19.15 84.06
CA THR A 4 -5.49 19.35 82.70
C THR A 4 -4.40 19.54 81.66
N THR A 5 -3.33 20.27 81.99
CA THR A 5 -2.19 20.57 81.10
C THR A 5 -1.34 19.35 80.74
N ALA A 6 -1.28 18.34 81.62
CA ALA A 6 -0.52 17.10 81.37
C ALA A 6 -1.25 16.18 80.39
N ALA A 7 -2.59 16.10 80.48
CA ALA A 7 -3.41 15.32 79.56
C ALA A 7 -3.39 15.91 78.14
N THR A 8 -3.49 17.24 78.01
CA THR A 8 -3.41 17.93 76.71
C THR A 8 -2.01 17.78 76.08
N LYS A 9 -0.93 17.86 76.89
CA LYS A 9 0.44 17.59 76.41
C LYS A 9 0.62 16.16 75.90
N ARG A 10 0.10 15.16 76.62
CA ARG A 10 0.19 13.74 76.19
C ARG A 10 -0.60 13.47 74.90
N ALA A 11 -1.79 14.06 74.76
CA ALA A 11 -2.58 13.98 73.54
C ALA A 11 -1.87 14.64 72.35
N LEU A 12 -1.25 15.80 72.55
CA LEU A 12 -0.47 16.50 71.51
C LEU A 12 0.79 15.71 71.09
N ILE A 13 1.51 15.12 72.06
CA ILE A 13 2.67 14.25 71.78
C ILE A 13 2.24 13.00 71.01
N GLY A 14 1.11 12.39 71.38
CA GLY A 14 0.54 11.24 70.66
C GLY A 14 0.15 11.58 69.22
N LEU A 15 -0.44 12.75 68.98
CA LEU A 15 -0.75 13.26 67.64
C LEU A 15 0.50 13.50 66.80
N ILE A 16 1.54 14.11 67.36
CA ILE A 16 2.81 14.36 66.69
C ILE A 16 3.51 13.03 66.36
N ALA A 17 3.57 12.10 67.31
CA ALA A 17 4.14 10.77 67.09
C ALA A 17 3.39 9.98 66.02
N GLY A 18 2.05 10.04 66.02
CA GLY A 18 1.20 9.47 64.97
C GLY A 18 1.47 10.07 63.60
N ALA A 19 1.57 11.40 63.52
CA ALA A 19 1.90 12.10 62.26
C ALA A 19 3.29 11.72 61.74
N ILE A 20 4.31 11.62 62.60
CA ILE A 20 5.65 11.18 62.22
C ILE A 20 5.63 9.75 61.68
N ALA A 21 4.90 8.84 62.33
CA ALA A 21 4.78 7.45 61.87
C ALA A 21 4.11 7.36 60.49
N VAL A 22 3.07 8.16 60.24
CA VAL A 22 2.40 8.23 58.93
C VAL A 22 3.35 8.77 57.86
N VAL A 23 4.06 9.87 58.14
CA VAL A 23 5.04 10.46 57.19
C VAL A 23 6.19 9.49 56.91
N ALA A 24 6.72 8.83 57.93
CA ALA A 24 7.76 7.80 57.76
C ALA A 24 7.25 6.59 56.95
N GLY A 25 5.99 6.19 57.17
CA GLY A 25 5.33 5.15 56.38
C GLY A 25 5.16 5.53 54.92
N ILE A 26 4.71 6.76 54.63
CA ILE A 26 4.59 7.30 53.26
C ILE A 26 5.97 7.37 52.60
N TRP A 27 6.98 7.86 53.30
CA TRP A 27 8.34 7.97 52.76
C TRP A 27 8.94 6.59 52.49
N GLY A 28 8.76 5.63 53.40
CA GLY A 28 9.17 4.24 53.21
C GLY A 28 8.47 3.60 52.01
N TYR A 29 7.16 3.82 51.86
CA TYR A 29 6.39 3.36 50.71
C TYR A 29 6.92 3.94 49.39
N GLN A 30 7.07 5.27 49.31
CA GLN A 30 7.56 5.94 48.10
C GLN A 30 8.95 5.44 47.68
N LYS A 31 9.84 5.22 48.66
CA LYS A 31 11.18 4.68 48.38
C LYS A 31 11.14 3.25 47.84
N LEU A 32 10.22 2.42 48.33
CA LEU A 32 10.03 1.05 47.87
C LEU A 32 9.29 0.97 46.53
N ASP A 33 8.43 1.94 46.23
CA ASP A 33 7.67 2.02 44.97
C ASP A 33 8.49 2.63 43.83
N ALA A 34 9.55 3.38 44.14
CA ALA A 34 10.39 4.05 43.14
C ALA A 34 11.29 3.10 42.30
N SER A 35 11.38 1.82 42.66
CA SER A 35 12.20 0.83 41.96
C SER A 35 11.37 -0.05 41.02
N VAL A 36 11.91 -0.30 39.83
CA VAL A 36 11.32 -1.24 38.87
C VAL A 36 11.43 -2.67 39.40
N HIS A 37 10.31 -3.39 39.37
CA HIS A 37 10.21 -4.81 39.74
C HIS A 37 9.90 -5.69 38.53
N ASP A 38 9.10 -5.18 37.59
CA ASP A 38 8.68 -5.91 36.40
C ASP A 38 8.53 -4.97 35.19
N TYR A 39 8.39 -5.54 34.00
CA TYR A 39 8.26 -4.83 32.73
C TYR A 39 7.14 -5.44 31.90
N ASP A 40 6.32 -4.59 31.30
CA ASP A 40 5.30 -5.01 30.35
C ASP A 40 5.50 -4.26 29.02
N VAL A 41 5.46 -5.00 27.91
CA VAL A 41 5.63 -4.45 26.56
C VAL A 41 4.47 -4.92 25.72
N THR A 42 3.59 -3.99 25.37
CA THR A 42 2.34 -4.30 24.65
C THR A 42 2.22 -3.50 23.38
N ILE A 43 1.63 -4.10 22.34
CA ILE A 43 1.22 -3.41 21.13
C ILE A 43 -0.30 -3.42 21.07
N THR A 44 -0.91 -2.23 21.03
CA THR A 44 -2.38 -2.08 21.01
C THR A 44 -2.84 -1.20 19.83
N PRO A 45 -3.70 -1.69 18.93
CA PRO A 45 -4.12 -3.09 18.80
C PRO A 45 -2.99 -4.00 18.25
N PRO A 46 -3.04 -5.32 18.50
CA PRO A 46 -2.02 -6.26 18.02
C PRO A 46 -2.19 -6.67 16.55
N VAL A 47 -3.27 -6.21 15.89
CA VAL A 47 -3.57 -6.46 14.49
C VAL A 47 -3.96 -5.14 13.83
N LEU A 48 -3.41 -4.87 12.64
CA LEU A 48 -3.75 -3.69 11.83
C LEU A 48 -4.00 -4.08 10.38
N ASN A 49 -4.77 -3.27 9.66
CA ASN A 49 -4.85 -3.39 8.21
C ASN A 49 -3.61 -2.77 7.56
N ALA A 50 -3.08 -3.44 6.53
CA ALA A 50 -1.99 -2.97 5.69
C ALA A 50 -2.49 -1.92 4.67
N ASP A 51 -2.92 -0.76 5.19
CA ASP A 51 -3.59 0.30 4.41
C ASP A 51 -2.79 1.61 4.31
N GLY A 52 -1.59 1.65 4.90
CA GLY A 52 -0.75 2.86 4.92
C GLY A 52 -1.15 3.91 5.97
N ALA A 53 -2.20 3.67 6.77
CA ALA A 53 -2.78 4.66 7.69
C ALA A 53 -3.07 4.11 9.09
N SER A 54 -3.52 2.86 9.18
CA SER A 54 -3.78 2.14 10.43
C SER A 54 -2.56 2.17 11.34
N SER A 55 -2.77 2.37 12.64
CA SER A 55 -1.65 2.49 13.59
C SER A 55 -1.93 1.81 14.91
N ALA A 56 -0.87 1.29 15.52
CA ALA A 56 -0.86 0.73 16.87
C ALA A 56 0.13 1.49 17.75
N MET A 57 -0.10 1.43 19.06
CA MET A 57 0.81 1.97 20.07
C MET A 57 1.60 0.81 20.68
N LEU A 58 2.93 0.88 20.60
CA LEU A 58 3.83 0.11 21.44
C LEU A 58 4.00 0.88 22.76
N GLU A 59 3.64 0.28 23.87
CA GLU A 59 3.83 0.82 25.22
C GLU A 59 4.79 -0.06 26.02
N ILE A 60 5.83 0.56 26.59
CA ILE A 60 6.75 -0.06 27.54
C ILE A 60 6.38 0.46 28.93
N ARG A 61 5.80 -0.39 29.77
CA ARG A 61 5.43 -0.07 31.15
C ARG A 61 6.48 -0.61 32.11
N LEU A 62 7.01 0.30 32.92
CA LEU A 62 7.90 -0.02 34.04
C LEU A 62 7.02 -0.23 35.26
N ILE A 63 7.02 -1.42 35.86
CA ILE A 63 6.08 -1.79 36.92
C ILE A 63 6.84 -1.86 38.25
N SER A 64 6.35 -1.13 39.25
CA SER A 64 6.88 -1.21 40.60
C SER A 64 6.50 -2.52 41.27
N ARG A 65 7.10 -2.81 42.42
CA ARG A 65 6.73 -3.99 43.22
C ARG A 65 5.27 -4.01 43.70
N PHE A 66 4.57 -2.87 43.63
CA PHE A 66 3.17 -2.73 44.02
C PHE A 66 2.23 -2.64 42.80
N GLY A 67 2.75 -2.82 41.58
CA GLY A 67 1.96 -2.76 40.35
C GLY A 67 1.80 -1.36 39.75
N ASN A 68 2.45 -0.34 40.31
CA ASN A 68 2.34 1.03 39.81
C ASN A 68 3.23 1.23 38.56
N SER A 69 2.77 2.05 37.61
CA SER A 69 3.58 2.43 36.45
C SER A 69 4.61 3.51 36.82
N LEU A 70 5.86 3.31 36.40
CA LEU A 70 6.99 4.20 36.65
C LEU A 70 7.44 4.93 35.38
N ASN A 71 8.07 6.09 35.55
CA ASN A 71 8.59 6.91 34.45
C ASN A 71 10.00 6.48 34.02
N VAL A 72 10.41 6.79 32.79
CA VAL A 72 11.73 6.39 32.23
C VAL A 72 12.93 6.86 33.06
N GLY A 73 12.79 7.96 33.81
CA GLY A 73 13.87 8.53 34.64
C GLY A 73 14.33 7.63 35.78
N VAL A 74 13.62 6.53 36.09
CA VAL A 74 14.08 5.52 37.05
C VAL A 74 15.14 4.59 36.46
N LEU A 75 15.29 4.56 35.12
CA LEU A 75 16.27 3.73 34.43
C LEU A 75 17.59 4.48 34.22
N PRO A 76 18.75 3.81 34.34
CA PRO A 76 20.05 4.42 33.99
C PRO A 76 20.17 4.80 32.51
N HIS A 77 19.51 4.03 31.64
CA HIS A 77 19.47 4.24 30.20
C HIS A 77 18.05 4.01 29.67
N ALA A 78 17.64 4.80 28.67
CA ALA A 78 16.36 4.63 28.01
C ALA A 78 16.29 3.25 27.30
N PRO A 79 15.10 2.60 27.26
CA PRO A 79 14.89 1.41 26.47
C PRO A 79 15.22 1.62 25.00
N THR A 80 15.75 0.58 24.35
CA THR A 80 15.99 0.61 22.90
C THR A 80 14.98 -0.27 22.19
N VAL A 81 14.35 0.28 21.15
CA VAL A 81 13.35 -0.41 20.33
C VAL A 81 13.92 -0.69 18.95
N LYS A 82 13.86 -1.94 18.51
CA LYS A 82 14.29 -2.39 17.18
C LYS A 82 13.23 -3.29 16.56
N ILE A 83 12.89 -3.06 15.30
CA ILE A 83 12.14 -4.04 14.53
C ILE A 83 13.12 -5.08 14.01
N VAL A 84 12.91 -6.34 14.37
CA VAL A 84 13.76 -7.46 13.97
C VAL A 84 13.17 -8.24 12.78
N GLU A 85 11.85 -8.19 12.60
CA GLU A 85 11.13 -8.78 11.47
C GLU A 85 10.05 -7.80 10.97
N GLY A 86 9.88 -7.68 9.65
CA GLY A 86 8.84 -6.83 9.05
C GLY A 86 9.12 -5.33 9.15
N LYS A 87 10.39 -4.90 9.03
CA LYS A 87 10.79 -3.48 9.16
C LYS A 87 10.13 -2.58 8.11
N GLU A 88 9.95 -3.09 6.90
CA GLU A 88 9.29 -2.43 5.78
C GLU A 88 7.75 -2.41 5.91
N LEU A 89 7.19 -3.21 6.81
CA LEU A 89 5.75 -3.30 7.02
C LEU A 89 5.21 -2.14 7.86
N VAL A 90 6.04 -1.48 8.68
CA VAL A 90 5.59 -0.37 9.53
C VAL A 90 6.59 0.79 9.56
N LYS A 91 6.05 2.00 9.71
CA LYS A 91 6.83 3.18 10.09
C LYS A 91 6.74 3.38 11.61
N VAL A 92 7.88 3.49 12.28
CA VAL A 92 7.96 3.75 13.72
C VAL A 92 8.11 5.24 13.97
N ILE A 93 7.27 5.80 14.83
CA ILE A 93 7.30 7.21 15.24
C ILE A 93 7.41 7.25 16.77
N PRO A 94 8.52 7.73 17.36
CA PRO A 94 8.64 7.88 18.80
C PRO A 94 7.74 8.99 19.32
N MET A 95 7.15 8.82 20.51
CA MET A 95 6.26 9.82 21.15
C MET A 95 7.01 10.85 22.01
N GLY A 96 8.32 10.70 22.18
CA GLY A 96 9.18 11.64 22.90
C GLY A 96 9.47 11.29 24.36
N ASP A 97 8.77 10.30 24.93
CA ASP A 97 8.96 9.83 26.31
C ASP A 97 9.83 8.57 26.43
N SER A 98 10.37 8.07 25.31
CA SER A 98 11.16 6.83 25.18
C SER A 98 10.44 5.53 25.59
N LEU A 99 9.19 5.60 26.04
CA LEU A 99 8.38 4.46 26.47
C LEU A 99 7.27 4.14 25.48
N ARG A 100 6.88 5.10 24.62
CA ARG A 100 5.81 4.92 23.65
C ARG A 100 6.25 5.20 22.22
N TYR A 101 5.81 4.31 21.32
CA TYR A 101 6.12 4.37 19.90
C TYR A 101 4.85 4.07 19.10
N ARG A 102 4.52 4.95 18.15
CA ARG A 102 3.44 4.70 17.19
C ARG A 102 3.98 3.90 16.02
N LEU A 103 3.38 2.75 15.76
CA LEU A 103 3.64 1.88 14.62
C LEU A 103 2.56 2.14 13.57
N VAL A 104 2.91 2.71 12.43
CA VAL A 104 1.98 3.00 11.33
C VAL A 104 2.16 1.95 10.23
N ALA A 105 1.11 1.18 9.95
CA ALA A 105 1.10 0.15 8.91
C ALA A 105 1.47 0.75 7.55
N GLN A 106 2.23 0.00 6.76
CA GLN A 106 2.45 0.24 5.35
C GLN A 106 1.46 -0.63 4.55
N PHE A 107 1.72 -0.87 3.26
CA PHE A 107 0.76 -1.54 2.37
C PHE A 107 0.99 -3.05 2.19
N GLN A 108 1.98 -3.62 2.88
CA GLN A 108 2.30 -5.06 2.82
C GLN A 108 1.78 -5.78 4.06
N THR A 109 1.35 -7.02 3.89
CA THR A 109 0.85 -7.89 4.97
C THR A 109 1.99 -8.70 5.57
N GLY A 110 1.85 -9.12 6.82
CA GLY A 110 2.84 -9.97 7.48
C GLY A 110 2.98 -9.67 8.97
N ASP A 111 3.92 -10.36 9.61
CA ASP A 111 4.22 -10.18 11.02
C ASP A 111 5.36 -9.17 11.22
N VAL A 112 5.18 -8.34 12.25
CA VAL A 112 6.19 -7.41 12.74
C VAL A 112 6.59 -7.85 14.14
N VAL A 113 7.88 -8.12 14.33
CA VAL A 113 8.43 -8.43 15.64
C VAL A 113 9.26 -7.25 16.13
N VAL A 114 8.80 -6.65 17.23
CA VAL A 114 9.45 -5.53 17.88
C VAL A 114 10.21 -6.04 19.10
N ARG A 115 11.53 -5.84 19.08
CA ARG A 115 12.43 -6.18 20.16
C ARG A 115 12.75 -4.96 21.00
N VAL A 116 12.47 -5.06 22.29
CA VAL A 116 12.74 -4.02 23.30
C VAL A 116 13.86 -4.50 24.22
N ASN A 117 14.99 -3.78 24.24
CA ASN A 117 16.06 -4.03 25.19
C ASN A 117 15.98 -2.99 26.30
N ILE A 118 15.92 -3.46 27.54
CA ILE A 118 15.84 -2.63 28.74
C ILE A 118 17.05 -2.91 29.62
N TYR A 119 17.65 -1.85 30.17
CA TYR A 119 18.82 -1.98 31.03
C TYR A 119 18.52 -2.86 32.26
N GLY A 120 19.41 -3.81 32.55
CA GLY A 120 19.25 -4.75 33.68
C GLY A 120 18.34 -5.94 33.37
N VAL A 121 17.73 -6.02 32.19
CA VAL A 121 16.95 -7.19 31.75
C VAL A 121 17.85 -8.04 30.84
N PRO A 122 18.14 -9.31 31.20
CA PRO A 122 19.12 -10.13 30.49
C PRO A 122 18.65 -10.60 29.10
N ALA A 123 17.34 -10.77 28.91
CA ALA A 123 16.74 -11.14 27.63
C ALA A 123 15.85 -10.01 27.11
N PRO A 124 15.89 -9.68 25.81
CA PRO A 124 14.99 -8.69 25.25
C PRO A 124 13.54 -9.16 25.28
N ILE A 125 12.62 -8.21 25.45
CA ILE A 125 11.18 -8.47 25.40
C ILE A 125 10.71 -8.26 23.97
N GLU A 126 9.94 -9.21 23.44
CA GLU A 126 9.39 -9.15 22.09
C GLU A 126 7.89 -8.91 22.11
N ALA A 127 7.43 -7.95 21.32
CA ALA A 127 6.03 -7.70 21.06
C ALA A 127 5.74 -7.90 19.57
N LYS A 128 4.60 -8.54 19.28
CA LYS A 128 4.20 -8.89 17.91
C LYS A 128 3.03 -8.05 17.45
N LEU A 129 3.07 -7.67 16.19
CA LEU A 129 2.00 -6.99 15.47
C LEU A 129 1.76 -7.72 14.16
N HIS A 130 0.51 -8.05 13.86
CA HIS A 130 0.13 -8.70 12.60
C HIS A 130 -0.55 -7.71 11.66
N LEU A 131 -0.08 -7.62 10.41
CA LEU A 131 -0.71 -6.82 9.36
C LEU A 131 -1.56 -7.68 8.44
N THR A 132 -2.87 -7.43 8.41
CA THR A 132 -3.84 -8.09 7.53
C THR A 132 -4.09 -7.27 6.27
N PRO A 133 -4.48 -7.89 5.14
CA PRO A 133 -4.83 -7.14 3.95
C PRO A 133 -6.07 -6.27 4.21
N SER A 134 -6.09 -5.08 3.61
CA SER A 134 -7.29 -4.25 3.53
C SER A 134 -8.05 -4.53 2.24
N LEU A 135 -9.30 -4.97 2.36
CA LEU A 135 -10.19 -5.29 1.24
C LEU A 135 -11.28 -4.23 1.03
N ALA A 136 -11.13 -3.04 1.61
CA ALA A 136 -12.09 -1.95 1.40
C ALA A 136 -12.05 -1.48 -0.05
N ASP A 137 -13.20 -1.30 -0.68
CA ASP A 137 -13.39 -0.72 -2.02
C ASP A 137 -14.44 0.39 -1.88
N ALA A 138 -14.03 1.53 -1.33
CA ALA A 138 -14.93 2.63 -0.99
C ALA A 138 -15.44 3.35 -2.24
N ASN A 139 -14.61 3.46 -3.29
CA ASN A 139 -14.99 4.09 -4.56
C ASN A 139 -15.77 3.14 -5.50
N ARG A 140 -15.91 1.86 -5.14
CA ARG A 140 -16.63 0.82 -5.91
C ARG A 140 -16.07 0.66 -7.31
N ASN A 141 -14.77 0.93 -7.47
CA ASN A 141 -14.09 0.71 -8.73
C ASN A 141 -13.77 -0.78 -8.92
N GLY A 142 -14.06 -1.66 -7.95
CA GLY A 142 -13.81 -3.08 -8.04
C GLY A 142 -12.36 -3.48 -7.76
N TYR A 143 -11.57 -2.58 -7.20
CA TYR A 143 -10.23 -2.80 -6.66
C TYR A 143 -10.26 -2.42 -5.17
N PRO A 144 -9.50 -3.13 -4.31
CA PRO A 144 -9.25 -2.61 -2.97
C PRO A 144 -8.57 -1.24 -3.02
N ASP A 145 -9.00 -0.27 -2.21
CA ASP A 145 -8.50 1.11 -2.15
C ASP A 145 -6.97 1.17 -1.92
N VAL A 146 -6.40 0.14 -1.29
CA VAL A 146 -4.96 0.01 -1.09
C VAL A 146 -4.17 -0.15 -2.39
N MET A 147 -4.81 -0.64 -3.45
CA MET A 147 -4.26 -0.73 -4.80
C MET A 147 -4.40 0.57 -5.60
N ASP A 148 -5.24 1.51 -5.20
CA ASP A 148 -5.44 2.73 -5.98
C ASP A 148 -4.24 3.68 -5.82
N LEU A 149 -3.82 4.33 -6.89
CA LEU A 149 -2.87 5.43 -6.85
C LEU A 149 -3.61 6.69 -6.42
N SER A 150 -3.81 6.83 -5.10
CA SER A 150 -4.65 7.86 -4.50
C SER A 150 -4.08 9.29 -4.65
N SER A 151 -2.76 9.44 -4.77
CA SER A 151 -2.12 10.73 -4.98
C SER A 151 -2.09 11.11 -6.47
N GLN A 152 -2.35 12.38 -6.78
CA GLN A 152 -2.24 12.89 -8.15
C GLN A 152 -0.83 12.72 -8.71
N SER A 153 0.20 12.85 -7.87
CA SER A 153 1.59 12.64 -8.28
C SER A 153 1.86 11.20 -8.71
N ASP A 154 1.32 10.20 -8.00
CA ASP A 154 1.54 8.79 -8.37
C ASP A 154 0.79 8.42 -9.65
N ARG A 155 -0.44 8.95 -9.82
CA ARG A 155 -1.19 8.77 -11.08
C ARG A 155 -0.43 9.33 -12.27
N GLU A 156 0.14 10.53 -12.12
CA GLU A 156 0.92 11.17 -13.18
C GLU A 156 2.22 10.40 -13.47
N SER A 157 2.94 9.99 -12.43
CA SER A 157 4.12 9.12 -12.56
C SER A 157 3.81 7.85 -13.33
N PHE A 158 2.73 7.13 -12.97
CA PHE A 158 2.32 5.93 -13.68
C PHE A 158 2.02 6.21 -15.14
N ARG A 159 1.22 7.25 -15.46
CA ARG A 159 0.87 7.61 -16.84
C ARG A 159 2.09 7.92 -17.69
N ARG A 160 3.01 8.72 -17.15
CA ARG A 160 4.23 9.12 -17.84
C ARG A 160 5.13 7.92 -18.10
N TRP A 161 5.36 7.06 -17.10
CA TRP A 161 6.12 5.82 -17.31
C TRP A 161 5.42 4.89 -18.30
N PHE A 162 4.13 4.63 -18.13
CA PHE A 162 3.35 3.74 -18.99
C PHE A 162 3.42 4.15 -20.47
N THR A 163 3.22 5.44 -20.76
CA THR A 163 3.28 5.97 -22.12
C THR A 163 4.70 6.01 -22.68
N MET A 164 5.70 6.36 -21.87
CA MET A 164 7.10 6.39 -22.29
C MET A 164 7.63 4.98 -22.58
N ILE A 165 7.30 4.00 -21.74
CA ILE A 165 7.68 2.59 -21.93
C ILE A 165 7.03 2.05 -23.20
N ALA A 166 5.74 2.34 -23.43
CA ALA A 166 5.05 1.96 -24.65
C ALA A 166 5.74 2.57 -25.89
N ALA A 167 5.97 3.89 -25.88
CA ALA A 167 6.63 4.60 -26.96
C ALA A 167 8.05 4.09 -27.25
N GLY A 168 8.79 3.73 -26.20
CA GLY A 168 10.15 3.20 -26.31
C GLY A 168 10.24 1.89 -27.10
N GLN A 169 9.16 1.11 -27.15
CA GLN A 169 9.11 -0.14 -27.92
C GLN A 169 9.24 0.09 -29.44
N LEU A 170 9.07 1.33 -29.94
CA LEU A 170 9.39 1.69 -31.33
C LEU A 170 10.89 1.76 -31.59
N THR A 171 11.67 2.11 -30.56
CA THR A 171 13.12 2.29 -30.69
C THR A 171 13.82 0.96 -30.49
N HIS A 172 13.44 0.23 -29.44
CA HIS A 172 14.01 -1.06 -29.11
C HIS A 172 12.96 -1.88 -28.36
N LEU A 173 12.60 -3.03 -28.92
CA LEU A 173 11.73 -3.98 -28.24
C LEU A 173 12.48 -4.57 -27.05
N ASP A 174 11.96 -4.42 -25.84
CA ASP A 174 12.58 -5.03 -24.65
C ASP A 174 12.47 -6.56 -24.73
N ASP A 175 13.58 -7.27 -24.60
CA ASP A 175 13.64 -8.73 -24.62
C ASP A 175 12.82 -9.40 -23.50
N ARG A 176 12.56 -8.68 -22.40
CA ARG A 176 11.73 -9.16 -21.28
C ARG A 176 10.23 -9.09 -21.56
N TRP A 177 9.83 -8.41 -22.63
CA TRP A 177 8.44 -8.40 -23.06
C TRP A 177 8.17 -9.64 -23.93
N HIS A 178 7.56 -10.68 -23.36
CA HIS A 178 7.32 -11.94 -24.07
C HIS A 178 5.97 -11.98 -24.82
N ASP A 179 4.92 -11.37 -24.25
CA ASP A 179 3.58 -11.36 -24.84
C ASP A 179 3.48 -10.37 -26.02
N ARG A 180 3.94 -10.74 -27.21
CA ARG A 180 3.99 -9.84 -28.40
C ARG A 180 2.61 -9.66 -29.06
N ASP A 181 1.65 -9.12 -28.33
CA ASP A 181 0.30 -8.80 -28.80
C ASP A 181 -0.16 -7.42 -28.27
N CYS A 182 -1.31 -6.92 -28.74
CA CYS A 182 -1.80 -5.61 -28.37
C CYS A 182 -2.05 -5.48 -26.85
N ALA A 183 -2.68 -6.48 -26.22
CA ALA A 183 -2.91 -6.51 -24.78
C ALA A 183 -1.64 -6.85 -23.99
N GLY A 184 -0.72 -7.61 -24.57
CA GLY A 184 0.59 -7.91 -24.02
C GLY A 184 1.44 -6.67 -23.86
N LEU A 185 1.37 -5.72 -24.80
CA LEU A 185 1.97 -4.40 -24.64
C LEU A 185 1.40 -3.68 -23.41
N LEU A 186 0.07 -3.71 -23.21
CA LEU A 186 -0.57 -3.10 -22.04
C LEU A 186 -0.08 -3.76 -20.74
N ARG A 187 -0.09 -5.09 -20.68
CA ARG A 187 0.35 -5.86 -19.50
C ARG A 187 1.81 -5.56 -19.16
N TYR A 188 2.68 -5.53 -20.16
CA TYR A 188 4.10 -5.21 -20.00
C TYR A 188 4.28 -3.76 -19.49
N CYS A 189 3.69 -2.77 -20.16
CA CYS A 189 3.81 -1.37 -19.77
C CYS A 189 3.25 -1.11 -18.37
N TYR A 190 2.14 -1.76 -17.99
CA TYR A 190 1.54 -1.64 -16.67
C TYR A 190 2.51 -2.11 -15.57
N ARG A 191 3.09 -3.29 -15.73
CA ARG A 191 4.03 -3.85 -14.73
C ARG A 191 5.29 -3.02 -14.66
N GLU A 192 5.88 -2.66 -15.79
CA GLU A 192 7.12 -1.87 -15.83
C GLU A 192 6.89 -0.46 -15.26
N ALA A 193 5.76 0.20 -15.54
CA ALA A 193 5.46 1.53 -15.00
C ALA A 193 5.33 1.57 -13.47
N LEU A 194 5.04 0.43 -12.84
CA LEU A 194 4.99 0.28 -11.39
C LEU A 194 6.33 -0.13 -10.77
N LYS A 195 7.36 -0.46 -11.54
CA LYS A 195 8.67 -0.82 -10.99
C LYS A 195 9.42 0.40 -10.49
N ARG A 196 10.50 0.15 -9.75
CA ARG A 196 11.52 1.16 -9.49
C ARG A 196 12.40 1.32 -10.73
N HIS A 197 12.60 2.54 -11.17
CA HIS A 197 13.39 2.84 -12.37
C HIS A 197 14.83 3.23 -12.00
N ASP A 198 15.49 2.36 -11.22
CA ASP A 198 16.87 2.56 -10.78
C ASP A 198 17.91 2.28 -11.88
N ASN A 199 19.20 2.39 -11.53
CA ASN A 199 20.28 2.14 -12.47
C ASN A 199 20.28 0.70 -13.03
N ALA A 200 19.82 -0.28 -12.25
CA ALA A 200 19.74 -1.67 -12.71
C ALA A 200 18.61 -1.83 -13.73
N TRP A 201 17.45 -1.19 -13.49
CA TRP A 201 16.36 -1.15 -14.46
C TRP A 201 16.76 -0.45 -15.75
N LEU A 202 17.48 0.68 -15.65
CA LEU A 202 17.96 1.47 -16.79
C LEU A 202 19.12 0.83 -17.56
N ALA A 203 19.83 -0.15 -17.00
CA ALA A 203 21.02 -0.73 -17.63
C ALA A 203 20.76 -1.28 -19.05
N SER A 204 19.57 -1.87 -19.26
CA SER A 204 19.10 -2.36 -20.57
C SER A 204 18.07 -1.44 -21.25
N ARG A 205 17.79 -0.28 -20.66
CA ARG A 205 16.71 0.64 -21.06
C ARG A 205 17.15 2.09 -21.05
N ARG A 206 18.41 2.35 -21.41
CA ARG A 206 18.99 3.70 -21.36
C ARG A 206 18.21 4.70 -22.22
N TYR A 207 17.56 4.24 -23.28
CA TYR A 207 16.69 5.04 -24.15
C TYR A 207 15.40 5.53 -23.46
N LEU A 208 15.05 4.99 -22.29
CA LEU A 208 13.91 5.40 -21.44
C LEU A 208 14.34 6.31 -20.27
N ARG A 209 15.59 6.80 -20.25
CA ARG A 209 16.07 7.62 -19.14
C ARG A 209 15.49 9.03 -19.22
N ASP A 210 14.50 9.31 -18.37
CA ASP A 210 13.99 10.67 -18.12
C ASP A 210 14.01 10.96 -16.61
N PRO A 211 14.95 11.79 -16.11
CA PRO A 211 15.04 12.12 -14.69
C PRO A 211 13.86 12.96 -14.17
N SER A 212 13.03 13.50 -15.06
CA SER A 212 11.86 14.30 -14.67
C SER A 212 10.64 13.44 -14.32
N ILE A 213 10.69 12.12 -14.52
CA ILE A 213 9.61 11.18 -14.17
C ILE A 213 9.97 10.46 -12.87
N PRO A 214 9.39 10.84 -11.72
CA PRO A 214 9.63 10.09 -10.48
C PRO A 214 8.90 8.74 -10.51
N ASP A 215 9.41 7.76 -9.77
CA ASP A 215 8.72 6.49 -9.51
C ASP A 215 7.38 6.73 -8.78
N VAL A 216 6.44 5.80 -8.97
CA VAL A 216 5.26 5.68 -8.10
C VAL A 216 5.74 5.42 -6.67
N ARG A 217 5.28 6.25 -5.71
CA ARG A 217 5.75 6.24 -4.33
C ARG A 217 4.98 5.29 -3.42
N LYS A 218 3.67 5.10 -3.67
CA LYS A 218 2.79 4.31 -2.80
C LYS A 218 3.28 2.87 -2.65
N TYR A 219 3.62 2.22 -3.76
CA TYR A 219 4.17 0.86 -3.81
C TYR A 219 4.85 0.63 -5.17
N ASN A 220 5.62 -0.45 -5.29
CA ASN A 220 6.24 -0.84 -6.56
C ASN A 220 6.06 -2.33 -6.85
N TYR A 221 5.84 -2.68 -8.12
CA TYR A 221 5.82 -4.07 -8.59
C TYR A 221 7.18 -4.73 -8.35
N PRO A 222 7.26 -6.00 -7.89
CA PRO A 222 6.16 -6.98 -7.76
C PRO A 222 5.39 -6.92 -6.44
N ASN A 223 5.70 -5.98 -5.55
CA ASN A 223 5.08 -5.88 -4.23
C ASN A 223 3.84 -4.97 -4.29
N VAL A 224 2.88 -5.29 -5.16
CA VAL A 224 1.59 -4.58 -5.19
C VAL A 224 0.76 -5.00 -3.99
N PRO A 225 0.16 -4.07 -3.23
CA PRO A 225 -0.61 -4.38 -2.03
C PRO A 225 -1.66 -5.45 -2.31
N PHE A 226 -1.78 -6.41 -1.40
CA PHE A 226 -2.72 -7.54 -1.45
C PHE A 226 -2.49 -8.58 -2.58
N VAL A 227 -2.15 -8.15 -3.80
CA VAL A 227 -2.13 -9.04 -4.98
C VAL A 227 -0.73 -9.44 -5.46
N GLY A 228 0.33 -8.77 -5.00
CA GLY A 228 1.70 -9.04 -5.43
C GLY A 228 1.86 -8.93 -6.95
N THR A 229 2.25 -10.03 -7.60
CA THR A 229 2.43 -10.10 -9.06
C THR A 229 1.12 -10.18 -9.85
N LYS A 230 0.02 -10.57 -9.19
CA LYS A 230 -1.29 -10.81 -9.81
C LYS A 230 -2.08 -9.51 -9.98
N VAL A 231 -1.58 -8.60 -10.79
CA VAL A 231 -2.10 -7.22 -10.82
C VAL A 231 -3.36 -7.02 -11.69
N PHE A 232 -3.75 -8.00 -12.49
CA PHE A 232 -4.90 -7.89 -13.38
C PHE A 232 -6.09 -8.68 -12.84
N ARG A 233 -7.25 -8.04 -12.74
CA ARG A 233 -8.47 -8.72 -12.36
C ARG A 233 -9.00 -9.53 -13.56
N ALA A 234 -8.89 -10.85 -13.52
CA ALA A 234 -9.28 -11.77 -14.58
C ALA A 234 -10.59 -12.53 -14.29
N GLY A 235 -10.99 -12.61 -13.02
CA GLY A 235 -12.20 -13.29 -12.55
C GLY A 235 -13.51 -12.72 -13.13
N ARG A 236 -14.59 -13.52 -13.08
CA ARG A 236 -15.95 -13.02 -13.34
C ARG A 236 -16.35 -12.18 -12.13
N ARG A 237 -16.78 -10.93 -12.33
CA ARG A 237 -17.21 -10.04 -11.23
C ARG A 237 -18.24 -10.76 -10.34
N GLU A 238 -17.83 -11.19 -9.15
CA GLU A 238 -18.79 -11.40 -8.08
C GLU A 238 -19.06 -10.02 -7.47
N GLU A 239 -20.31 -9.57 -7.53
CA GLU A 239 -20.73 -8.31 -6.95
C GLU A 239 -20.57 -8.38 -5.42
N GLY A 240 -19.49 -7.83 -4.88
CA GLY A 240 -19.37 -7.67 -3.43
C GLY A 240 -17.94 -7.66 -2.89
N ILE A 241 -17.11 -6.70 -3.32
CA ILE A 241 -16.01 -6.31 -2.44
C ILE A 241 -16.63 -5.59 -1.23
N VAL A 242 -16.24 -6.02 -0.03
CA VAL A 242 -16.90 -5.70 1.24
C VAL A 242 -16.99 -4.18 1.45
N ARG A 243 -18.19 -3.72 1.82
CA ARG A 243 -18.64 -2.31 1.90
C ARG A 243 -17.95 -1.41 2.95
N GLN A 244 -16.71 -1.68 3.34
CA GLN A 244 -16.04 -1.33 4.61
C GLN A 244 -16.23 -2.44 5.64
N ALA A 245 -15.16 -3.16 5.93
CA ALA A 245 -15.12 -4.04 7.09
C ALA A 245 -14.45 -3.29 8.23
N SER A 246 -15.20 -2.97 9.29
CA SER A 246 -14.66 -2.47 10.56
C SER A 246 -13.86 -3.54 11.31
N ALA A 247 -13.90 -4.79 10.82
CA ALA A 247 -13.19 -5.95 11.34
C ALA A 247 -12.22 -6.50 10.28
N ALA A 248 -11.15 -7.14 10.70
CA ALA A 248 -10.20 -7.78 9.80
C ALA A 248 -10.93 -8.82 8.89
N PRO A 249 -10.65 -8.83 7.58
CA PRO A 249 -11.31 -9.76 6.67
C PRO A 249 -10.94 -11.19 7.00
N THR A 250 -11.90 -12.11 6.90
CA THR A 250 -11.66 -13.55 7.13
C THR A 250 -10.72 -14.11 6.05
N GLN A 251 -9.99 -15.18 6.36
CA GLN A 251 -9.12 -15.85 5.38
C GLN A 251 -9.89 -16.29 4.11
N HIS A 252 -11.16 -16.69 4.25
CA HIS A 252 -12.01 -17.06 3.11
C HIS A 252 -12.28 -15.86 2.20
N GLN A 253 -12.64 -14.71 2.75
CA GLN A 253 -12.84 -13.48 1.98
C GLN A 253 -11.56 -13.04 1.26
N GLN A 254 -10.42 -13.10 1.95
CA GLN A 254 -9.12 -12.78 1.36
C GLN A 254 -8.81 -13.68 0.18
N ARG A 255 -8.99 -15.01 0.32
CA ARG A 255 -8.77 -15.96 -0.77
C ARG A 255 -9.72 -15.74 -1.95
N GLY A 256 -10.98 -15.42 -1.67
CA GLY A 256 -11.99 -15.13 -2.70
C GLY A 256 -11.57 -13.95 -3.57
N VAL A 257 -11.29 -12.79 -2.96
CA VAL A 257 -10.90 -11.60 -3.73
C VAL A 257 -9.56 -11.85 -4.46
N LEU A 258 -8.57 -12.48 -3.81
CA LEU A 258 -7.27 -12.75 -4.45
C LEU A 258 -7.39 -13.71 -5.65
N ALA A 259 -8.35 -14.64 -5.63
CA ALA A 259 -8.59 -15.58 -6.72
C ALA A 259 -9.10 -14.90 -8.01
N GLU A 260 -9.66 -13.69 -7.89
CA GLU A 260 -10.08 -12.91 -9.06
C GLU A 260 -8.91 -12.24 -9.79
N PHE A 261 -7.74 -12.20 -9.17
CA PHE A 261 -6.55 -11.55 -9.68
C PHE A 261 -5.58 -12.56 -10.27
N SER A 262 -4.93 -12.17 -11.37
CA SER A 262 -4.02 -13.00 -12.15
C SER A 262 -2.83 -12.17 -12.64
N GLU A 263 -1.72 -12.86 -12.91
CA GLU A 263 -0.60 -12.25 -13.61
C GLU A 263 -0.96 -11.96 -15.06
N PHE A 264 -1.93 -12.66 -15.65
CA PHE A 264 -2.32 -12.53 -17.05
C PHE A 264 -3.82 -12.23 -17.18
N ALA A 265 -4.16 -11.35 -18.12
CA ALA A 265 -5.53 -11.07 -18.55
C ALA A 265 -5.56 -10.66 -20.02
N GLU A 266 -6.49 -11.23 -20.76
CA GLU A 266 -6.72 -10.93 -22.18
C GLU A 266 -7.37 -9.55 -22.36
N ALA A 267 -7.37 -9.03 -23.60
CA ALA A 267 -7.93 -7.70 -23.91
C ALA A 267 -9.36 -7.52 -23.38
N ALA A 268 -10.25 -8.50 -23.61
CA ALA A 268 -11.63 -8.45 -23.12
C ALA A 268 -11.70 -8.36 -21.59
N ARG A 269 -10.92 -9.19 -20.90
CA ARG A 269 -10.88 -9.21 -19.43
C ARG A 269 -10.28 -7.93 -18.86
N LEU A 270 -9.21 -7.42 -19.47
CA LEU A 270 -8.64 -6.12 -19.09
C LEU A 270 -9.70 -5.02 -19.21
N LYS A 271 -10.40 -4.94 -20.34
CA LYS A 271 -11.45 -3.94 -20.60
C LYS A 271 -12.52 -3.96 -19.51
N ASP A 272 -13.04 -5.14 -19.19
CA ASP A 272 -14.22 -5.27 -18.33
C ASP A 272 -13.88 -5.17 -16.84
N ASN A 273 -12.69 -5.65 -16.45
CA ASN A 273 -12.35 -5.85 -15.05
C ASN A 273 -11.22 -4.97 -14.53
N SER A 274 -10.25 -4.58 -15.38
CA SER A 274 -9.06 -3.79 -14.95
C SER A 274 -9.11 -2.33 -15.41
N LEU A 275 -9.98 -2.04 -16.36
CA LEU A 275 -10.18 -0.74 -16.96
C LEU A 275 -11.63 -0.28 -16.74
N ALA A 276 -11.87 1.02 -16.79
CA ALA A 276 -13.20 1.60 -16.76
C ALA A 276 -13.37 2.62 -17.88
N PHE A 277 -14.58 2.65 -18.43
CA PHE A 277 -14.94 3.47 -19.58
C PHE A 277 -14.83 4.96 -19.24
N VAL A 278 -14.18 5.71 -20.13
CA VAL A 278 -13.99 7.16 -20.02
C VAL A 278 -14.97 7.90 -20.91
N GLY A 279 -15.04 7.51 -22.18
CA GLY A 279 -15.82 8.19 -23.19
C GLY A 279 -15.43 7.73 -24.59
N ARG A 280 -16.09 8.29 -25.61
CA ARG A 280 -15.74 8.05 -27.02
C ARG A 280 -15.04 9.25 -27.65
N ALA A 281 -15.06 10.42 -27.02
CA ALA A 281 -14.35 11.59 -27.49
C ALA A 281 -12.89 11.57 -27.01
N ALA A 282 -11.96 11.94 -27.90
CA ALA A 282 -10.55 12.05 -27.54
C ALA A 282 -10.27 13.15 -26.50
N SER A 283 -11.18 14.12 -26.35
CA SER A 283 -11.11 15.17 -25.32
C SER A 283 -11.25 14.65 -23.90
N ASP A 284 -11.89 13.49 -23.72
CA ASP A 284 -12.12 12.91 -22.39
C ASP A 284 -10.91 12.09 -21.91
N ALA A 285 -10.03 11.72 -22.85
CA ALA A 285 -8.92 10.82 -22.64
C ALA A 285 -7.65 11.54 -22.16
N LEU A 286 -6.97 10.93 -21.19
CA LEU A 286 -5.68 11.35 -20.69
C LEU A 286 -4.58 10.39 -21.17
N PRO A 287 -3.33 10.84 -21.36
CA PRO A 287 -2.22 9.96 -21.69
C PRO A 287 -2.17 8.73 -20.77
N GLY A 288 -1.98 7.55 -21.36
CA GLY A 288 -2.01 6.25 -20.67
C GLY A 288 -3.39 5.60 -20.60
N ASP A 289 -4.47 6.30 -21.00
CA ASP A 289 -5.74 5.65 -21.30
C ASP A 289 -5.60 4.76 -22.56
N VAL A 290 -6.54 3.84 -22.76
CA VAL A 290 -6.48 2.77 -23.77
C VAL A 290 -7.68 2.85 -24.69
N LEU A 291 -7.46 2.86 -26.00
CA LEU A 291 -8.50 2.71 -27.00
C LEU A 291 -8.83 1.24 -27.15
N PHE A 292 -10.12 0.91 -27.19
CA PHE A 292 -10.59 -0.44 -27.48
C PHE A 292 -11.39 -0.47 -28.78
N TYR A 293 -11.16 -1.53 -29.55
CA TYR A 293 -11.93 -1.88 -30.73
C TYR A 293 -12.43 -3.31 -30.63
N LEU A 294 -13.56 -3.58 -31.29
CA LEU A 294 -14.09 -4.92 -31.52
C LEU A 294 -13.99 -5.26 -33.00
N ASN A 295 -13.31 -6.36 -33.32
CA ASN A 295 -13.27 -6.97 -34.63
C ASN A 295 -14.01 -8.32 -34.59
N ASP A 296 -15.32 -8.28 -34.79
CA ASP A 296 -16.19 -9.48 -34.71
C ASP A 296 -15.93 -10.54 -35.79
N THR A 297 -15.03 -10.29 -36.75
CA THR A 297 -14.64 -11.26 -37.78
C THR A 297 -13.52 -12.19 -37.30
N GLU A 298 -12.87 -11.86 -36.19
CA GLU A 298 -11.85 -12.69 -35.55
C GLU A 298 -12.48 -13.46 -34.39
N SER A 299 -12.59 -14.78 -34.53
CA SER A 299 -13.26 -15.63 -33.55
C SER A 299 -12.49 -15.77 -32.23
N ASP A 300 -11.16 -15.86 -32.31
CA ASP A 300 -10.32 -16.17 -31.15
C ASP A 300 -10.01 -14.91 -30.31
N TRP A 301 -9.71 -13.79 -30.97
CA TRP A 301 -9.21 -12.57 -30.34
C TRP A 301 -9.86 -11.28 -30.86
N PRO A 302 -11.17 -11.10 -30.72
CA PRO A 302 -11.89 -9.99 -31.34
C PRO A 302 -11.57 -8.61 -30.75
N TYR A 303 -10.85 -8.51 -29.63
CA TYR A 303 -10.60 -7.23 -28.97
C TYR A 303 -9.19 -6.70 -29.28
N HIS A 304 -9.14 -5.49 -29.83
CA HIS A 304 -7.90 -4.82 -30.21
C HIS A 304 -7.70 -3.55 -29.39
N THR A 305 -6.44 -3.30 -29.00
CA THR A 305 -6.11 -2.21 -28.08
C THR A 305 -5.01 -1.31 -28.61
N MET A 306 -5.09 -0.02 -28.27
CA MET A 306 -4.03 0.95 -28.52
C MET A 306 -3.84 1.84 -27.30
N VAL A 307 -2.61 2.12 -26.90
CA VAL A 307 -2.29 3.09 -25.85
C VAL A 307 -2.44 4.51 -26.40
N TRP A 308 -3.16 5.36 -25.69
CA TRP A 308 -3.24 6.80 -25.95
C TRP A 308 -2.00 7.50 -25.41
N LEU A 309 -1.20 8.11 -26.29
CA LEU A 309 0.00 8.88 -25.90
C LEU A 309 -0.31 10.35 -25.63
N GLY A 310 -1.55 10.80 -25.86
CA GLY A 310 -1.90 12.22 -25.93
C GLY A 310 -1.54 12.85 -27.27
N ASN A 311 -1.88 14.13 -27.44
CA ASN A 311 -1.56 14.94 -28.62
C ASN A 311 -1.95 14.28 -29.96
N GLY A 312 -3.08 13.55 -29.99
CA GLY A 312 -3.55 12.91 -31.22
C GLY A 312 -2.86 11.60 -31.56
N MET A 313 -1.96 11.08 -30.74
CA MET A 313 -1.13 9.91 -31.06
C MET A 313 -1.52 8.66 -30.26
N THR A 314 -1.48 7.51 -30.93
CA THR A 314 -1.64 6.19 -30.35
C THR A 314 -0.44 5.30 -30.66
N ILE A 315 -0.27 4.25 -29.86
CA ILE A 315 0.71 3.20 -30.10
C ILE A 315 0.12 1.83 -29.77
N TYR A 316 0.46 0.82 -30.56
CA TYR A 316 -0.01 -0.55 -30.35
C TYR A 316 0.94 -1.57 -30.96
N HIS A 317 0.79 -2.82 -30.56
CA HIS A 317 1.42 -3.96 -31.22
C HIS A 317 0.39 -4.64 -32.15
N THR A 318 0.79 -5.00 -33.37
CA THR A 318 -0.13 -5.62 -34.34
C THR A 318 -0.54 -7.04 -33.97
N GLY A 319 0.20 -7.68 -33.05
CA GLY A 319 0.08 -9.11 -32.79
C GLY A 319 0.70 -9.95 -33.91
N PRO A 320 0.89 -11.25 -33.67
CA PRO A 320 1.36 -12.17 -34.68
C PRO A 320 0.22 -12.49 -35.67
N ASP A 321 0.56 -12.66 -36.95
CA ASP A 321 -0.39 -13.03 -38.02
C ASP A 321 -0.16 -14.46 -38.56
N GLY A 322 0.57 -15.28 -37.79
CA GLY A 322 0.99 -16.64 -38.17
C GLY A 322 2.27 -16.69 -39.00
N THR A 323 2.64 -15.60 -39.68
CA THR A 323 3.89 -15.52 -40.48
C THR A 323 4.89 -14.53 -39.91
N ASN A 324 4.40 -13.44 -39.34
CA ASN A 324 5.18 -12.40 -38.68
C ASN A 324 4.86 -12.39 -37.19
N PRO A 325 5.85 -12.14 -36.32
CA PRO A 325 5.63 -11.98 -34.88
C PRO A 325 4.84 -10.70 -34.53
N GLY A 326 4.59 -9.83 -35.51
CA GLY A 326 4.00 -8.52 -35.33
C GLY A 326 5.04 -7.42 -35.11
N ILE A 327 4.59 -6.17 -35.18
CA ILE A 327 5.42 -4.99 -34.94
C ILE A 327 4.67 -3.96 -34.09
N VAL A 328 5.43 -3.06 -33.47
CA VAL A 328 4.88 -1.87 -32.81
C VAL A 328 4.66 -0.78 -33.85
N LYS A 329 3.46 -0.20 -33.86
CA LYS A 329 3.09 0.90 -34.75
C LYS A 329 2.63 2.10 -33.95
N LYS A 330 3.02 3.29 -34.41
CA LYS A 330 2.54 4.58 -33.91
C LYS A 330 1.68 5.24 -34.98
N LEU A 331 0.47 5.65 -34.63
CA LEU A 331 -0.47 6.27 -35.56
C LEU A 331 -1.08 7.51 -34.92
N SER A 332 -1.46 8.48 -35.75
CA SER A 332 -2.32 9.59 -35.31
C SER A 332 -3.79 9.21 -35.44
N LEU A 333 -4.68 9.88 -34.68
CA LEU A 333 -6.12 9.75 -34.88
C LEU A 333 -6.53 10.17 -36.29
N GLY A 334 -5.82 11.12 -36.91
CA GLY A 334 -6.04 11.52 -38.29
C GLY A 334 -5.83 10.36 -39.27
N GLN A 335 -4.72 9.62 -39.12
CA GLN A 335 -4.45 8.43 -39.92
C GLN A 335 -5.48 7.32 -39.67
N LEU A 336 -5.89 7.10 -38.41
CA LEU A 336 -6.92 6.11 -38.09
C LEU A 336 -8.29 6.45 -38.71
N ARG A 337 -8.68 7.73 -38.74
CA ARG A 337 -9.91 8.20 -39.40
C ARG A 337 -9.90 8.02 -40.92
N GLN A 338 -8.71 7.94 -41.52
CA GLN A 338 -8.52 7.71 -42.95
C GLN A 338 -8.24 6.24 -43.27
N HIS A 339 -8.31 5.35 -42.27
CA HIS A 339 -8.02 3.94 -42.48
C HIS A 339 -9.01 3.34 -43.51
N PRO A 340 -8.56 2.53 -44.50
CA PRO A 340 -9.45 2.01 -45.54
C PRO A 340 -10.62 1.18 -45.02
N ASN A 341 -10.41 0.46 -43.92
CA ASN A 341 -11.47 -0.24 -43.19
C ASN A 341 -12.07 0.68 -42.11
N PRO A 342 -13.35 1.10 -42.22
CA PRO A 342 -14.02 2.01 -41.29
C PRO A 342 -14.13 1.51 -39.85
N ARG A 343 -13.97 0.20 -39.60
CA ARG A 343 -13.98 -0.38 -38.25
C ARG A 343 -12.95 0.25 -37.33
N TRP A 344 -11.84 0.70 -37.89
CA TRP A 344 -10.72 1.29 -37.16
C TRP A 344 -10.84 2.81 -36.98
N HIS A 345 -11.96 3.42 -37.37
CA HIS A 345 -12.16 4.86 -37.22
C HIS A 345 -12.55 5.19 -35.76
N PRO A 346 -11.76 5.99 -35.03
CA PRO A 346 -12.06 6.37 -33.64
C PRO A 346 -13.07 7.53 -33.63
N ILE A 347 -14.31 7.23 -34.00
CA ILE A 347 -15.44 8.17 -34.02
C ILE A 347 -16.59 7.62 -33.20
N GLU A 348 -17.37 8.50 -32.56
CA GLU A 348 -18.39 8.09 -31.58
C GLU A 348 -19.44 7.14 -32.16
N GLY A 349 -19.88 7.40 -33.40
CA GLY A 349 -20.88 6.60 -34.11
C GLY A 349 -20.37 5.26 -34.65
N ASN A 350 -19.09 4.94 -34.54
CA ASN A 350 -18.57 3.63 -34.96
C ASN A 350 -18.84 2.58 -33.86
N PRO A 351 -19.67 1.55 -34.12
CA PRO A 351 -19.98 0.52 -33.12
C PRO A 351 -18.76 -0.36 -32.79
N TYR A 352 -17.79 -0.45 -33.70
CA TYR A 352 -16.56 -1.22 -33.51
C TYR A 352 -15.52 -0.48 -32.69
N PHE A 353 -15.62 0.85 -32.57
CA PHE A 353 -14.82 1.62 -31.63
C PHE A 353 -15.54 1.63 -30.28
N LEU A 354 -14.98 0.94 -29.29
CA LEU A 354 -15.60 0.80 -27.97
C LEU A 354 -15.33 2.01 -27.05
N GLY A 355 -14.44 2.91 -27.46
CA GLY A 355 -14.07 4.12 -26.74
C GLY A 355 -12.72 4.06 -26.04
N PHE A 356 -12.47 5.07 -25.21
CA PHE A 356 -11.31 5.20 -24.33
C PHE A 356 -11.62 4.63 -22.95
N TYR A 357 -10.63 3.95 -22.38
CA TYR A 357 -10.72 3.28 -21.10
C TYR A 357 -9.52 3.63 -20.23
N ARG A 358 -9.74 3.76 -18.92
CA ARG A 358 -8.72 4.17 -17.95
C ARG A 358 -8.50 3.08 -16.91
N TRP A 359 -7.24 2.85 -16.56
CA TRP A 359 -6.88 1.86 -15.53
C TRP A 359 -7.58 2.19 -14.22
N ARG A 360 -8.19 1.20 -13.58
CA ARG A 360 -8.95 1.39 -12.33
C ARG A 360 -8.09 1.89 -11.17
N ILE A 361 -6.81 1.49 -11.13
CA ILE A 361 -5.83 2.02 -10.17
C ILE A 361 -5.57 3.53 -10.29
N LEU A 362 -6.10 4.22 -11.32
CA LEU A 362 -5.98 5.66 -11.52
C LEU A 362 -7.27 6.42 -11.16
N MET A 363 -8.29 5.74 -10.64
CA MET A 363 -9.62 6.30 -10.38
C MET A 363 -9.83 6.79 -8.97
#